data_AF-A0A3S4PA88-F1
#
_entry.id   AF-A0A3S4PA88-F1
#
_cell.length_a   1.000
_cell.length_b   1.000
_cell.length_c   1.000
_cell.angle_alpha   90.00
_cell.angle_beta   90.00
_cell.angle_gamma   90.00
#
_symmetry.space_group_name_H-M   'P 1'
#
loop_
_entity.id
_entity.type
_entity.pdbx_description
1 polymer ?
#
loop_
_entity_poly.entity_id
_entity_poly.type
_entity_poly.pdbx_seq_one_letter_code
_entity_poly.pdbx_strand_id
1 'polypeptide(L)'
;MDPGLIYDMGKTAYHHYLCFTGFNIYSHSTMCPSKKPSLLNLNLPSITIPNFRGSVSVTRIVITNVGQGSMECNTLVEHMVKIEISVIFEERVTGNMGLRQKIVDAD
;
A
#
# COMPACT_ATOMS: atom_id res chain seq x y z
N MET A 1 -23.72 -3.30 6.67
CA MET A 1 -22.58 -2.82 5.88
C MET A 1 -21.40 -3.70 6.27
N ASP A 2 -20.92 -4.52 5.34
CA ASP A 2 -19.80 -5.45 5.54
C ASP A 2 -18.84 -5.28 4.35
N PRO A 3 -17.74 -4.54 4.52
CA PRO A 3 -16.83 -4.27 3.41
C PRO A 3 -15.96 -5.47 3.03
N GLY A 4 -15.95 -6.55 3.84
CA GLY A 4 -15.08 -7.72 3.69
C GLY A 4 -13.60 -7.42 3.98
N LEU A 5 -12.99 -6.50 3.22
CA LEU A 5 -11.60 -6.06 3.34
C LEU A 5 -11.48 -4.58 3.71
N ILE A 6 -10.48 -4.27 4.55
CA ILE A 6 -10.16 -2.90 4.92
C ILE A 6 -8.66 -2.62 4.83
N TYR A 7 -8.31 -1.40 4.44
CA TYR A 7 -6.94 -0.90 4.45
C TYR A 7 -6.70 -0.18 5.77
N ASP A 8 -6.12 -0.89 6.74
CA ASP A 8 -5.71 -0.33 8.03
C ASP A 8 -4.50 0.60 7.87
N MET A 9 -4.47 1.68 8.64
CA MET A 9 -3.26 2.46 8.87
C MET A 9 -3.15 2.88 10.34
N GLY A 10 -2.13 2.36 11.02
CA GLY A 10 -1.77 2.80 12.36
C GLY A 10 -1.08 4.17 12.40
N LYS A 11 -0.92 4.71 13.62
CA LYS A 11 -0.25 6.01 13.88
C LYS A 11 1.15 6.12 13.25
N THR A 12 1.90 5.01 13.20
CA THR A 12 3.24 4.96 12.59
C THR A 12 3.22 5.29 11.10
N ALA A 13 2.17 4.88 10.36
CA ALA A 13 2.05 5.21 8.94
C ALA A 13 1.86 6.72 8.73
N TYR A 14 1.06 7.36 9.59
CA TYR A 14 0.90 8.82 9.59
C TYR A 14 2.18 9.56 9.98
N HIS A 15 2.93 9.04 10.97
CA HIS A 15 4.24 9.60 11.32
C HIS A 15 5.21 9.50 10.14
N HIS A 16 5.27 8.35 9.46
CA HIS A 16 6.08 8.18 8.25
C HIS A 16 5.66 9.11 7.10
N TYR A 17 4.35 9.35 6.92
CA TYR A 17 3.84 10.33 5.96
C TYR A 17 4.33 11.75 6.29
N LEU A 18 4.22 12.17 7.55
CA LEU A 18 4.70 13.49 8.00
C LEU A 18 6.22 13.63 7.83
N CYS A 19 6.98 12.57 8.14
CA CYS A 19 8.41 12.52 7.87
C CYS A 19 8.73 12.64 6.37
N PHE A 20 7.91 12.05 5.50
CA PHE A 20 8.10 12.17 4.05
C PHE A 20 7.89 13.61 3.56
N THR A 21 6.89 14.32 4.09
CA THR A 21 6.56 15.70 3.73
C THR A 21 7.52 16.74 4.32
N GLY A 22 8.44 16.33 5.20
CA GLY A 22 9.40 17.22 5.85
C GLY A 22 8.88 17.88 7.13
N PHE A 23 7.69 17.49 7.59
CA PHE A 23 7.17 17.93 8.88
C PHE A 23 7.78 17.09 10.00
N ASN A 24 8.59 17.74 10.83
CA ASN A 24 9.10 17.14 12.05
C ASN A 24 8.16 17.50 13.20
N ILE A 25 7.35 16.54 13.64
CA ILE A 25 6.48 16.72 14.81
C ILE A 25 7.37 16.65 16.06
N TYR A 26 7.80 17.81 16.56
CA TYR A 26 8.62 17.92 17.77
C TYR A 26 7.86 17.56 19.06
N SER A 27 6.59 17.14 18.99
CA SER A 27 5.83 16.71 20.14
C SER A 27 6.16 15.26 20.48
N HIS A 28 7.06 15.08 21.45
CA HIS A 28 7.37 13.82 22.14
C HIS A 28 8.02 12.71 21.29
N SER A 29 9.35 12.65 21.35
CA SER A 29 10.19 11.43 21.25
C SER A 29 10.30 10.65 19.93
N THR A 30 9.49 10.91 18.89
CA THR A 30 9.51 10.09 17.67
C THR A 30 10.30 10.76 16.55
N MET A 31 11.61 10.50 16.50
CA MET A 31 12.46 10.94 15.37
C MET A 31 12.05 10.22 14.08
N CYS A 32 12.08 10.94 12.97
CA CYS A 32 11.92 10.32 11.65
C CYS A 32 13.03 9.28 11.40
N PRO A 33 12.72 8.14 10.78
CA PRO A 33 13.73 7.13 10.48
C PRO A 33 14.77 7.70 9.52
N SER A 34 16.04 7.30 9.71
CA SER A 34 17.17 7.75 8.88
C SER A 34 16.96 7.44 7.40
N LYS A 35 16.28 6.33 7.10
CA LYS A 35 15.82 6.00 5.76
C LYS A 35 14.44 6.62 5.54
N LYS A 36 14.35 7.55 4.58
CA LYS A 36 13.07 8.17 4.21
C LYS A 36 12.05 7.09 3.82
N PRO A 37 10.87 7.04 4.47
CA PRO A 37 9.82 6.10 4.12
C PRO A 37 9.33 6.34 2.69
N SER A 38 8.93 5.27 1.99
CA SER A 38 8.33 5.40 0.66
C SER A 38 6.86 5.79 0.79
N LEU A 39 6.49 6.97 0.29
CA LEU A 39 5.09 7.42 0.21
C LEU A 39 4.22 6.43 -0.59
N LEU A 40 4.82 5.83 -1.63
CA LEU A 40 4.12 4.87 -2.48
C LEU A 40 3.66 3.64 -1.72
N ASN A 41 4.22 3.32 -0.55
CA ASN A 41 3.90 2.13 0.25
C ASN A 41 2.95 2.40 1.44
N LEU A 42 2.35 3.59 1.52
CA LEU A 42 1.26 3.83 2.47
C LEU A 42 0.08 2.93 2.16
N ASN A 43 -0.58 2.39 3.19
CA ASN A 43 -1.68 1.46 3.02
C ASN A 43 -3.00 2.17 2.69
N LEU A 44 -3.04 2.85 1.54
CA LEU A 44 -4.20 3.57 1.05
C LEU A 44 -5.00 2.69 0.07
N PRO A 45 -6.34 2.87 0.00
CA PRO A 45 -7.21 2.16 -0.94
C PRO A 45 -7.06 2.66 -2.39
N SER A 46 -6.08 3.52 -2.66
CA SER A 46 -5.75 4.03 -3.98
C SER A 46 -4.24 4.17 -4.17
N ILE A 47 -3.82 4.22 -5.43
CA ILE A 47 -2.44 4.41 -5.84
C ILE A 47 -2.36 5.63 -6.75
N THR A 48 -1.38 6.49 -6.50
CA THR A 48 -1.06 7.61 -7.38
C THR A 48 0.44 7.62 -7.61
N ILE A 49 0.84 7.62 -8.88
CA ILE A 49 2.24 7.59 -9.30
C ILE A 49 2.48 8.80 -10.20
N PRO A 50 2.97 9.92 -9.64
CA PRO A 50 3.23 11.11 -10.44
C PRO A 50 4.38 10.85 -11.41
N ASN A 51 4.26 11.34 -12.64
CA ASN A 51 5.30 11.26 -13.67
C ASN A 51 5.82 9.83 -13.93
N PHE A 52 4.89 8.87 -14.04
CA PHE A 52 5.23 7.47 -14.26
C PHE A 52 6.01 7.26 -15.57
N ARG A 53 7.17 6.60 -15.47
CA ARG A 53 8.00 6.09 -16.57
C ARG A 53 8.66 4.79 -16.12
N GLY A 54 8.68 3.78 -16.98
CA GLY A 54 9.35 2.50 -16.69
C GLY A 54 8.54 1.61 -15.74
N SER A 55 9.15 1.09 -14.67
CA SER A 55 8.47 0.15 -13.76
C SER A 55 8.50 0.61 -12.31
N VAL A 56 7.40 0.38 -11.60
CA VAL A 56 7.25 0.66 -10.17
C VAL A 56 6.57 -0.51 -9.48
N SER A 57 7.11 -0.90 -8.33
CA SER A 57 6.46 -1.89 -7.46
C SER A 57 5.95 -1.18 -6.23
N VAL A 58 4.64 -1.32 -6.01
CA VAL A 58 3.90 -0.77 -4.89
C VAL A 58 3.50 -1.92 -3.97
N THR A 59 3.91 -1.85 -2.72
CA THR A 59 3.49 -2.84 -1.72
C THR A 59 2.47 -2.21 -0.81
N ARG A 60 1.32 -2.87 -0.69
CA ARG A 60 0.31 -2.62 0.31
C ARG A 60 0.35 -3.75 1.33
N ILE A 61 0.16 -3.38 2.58
CA ILE A 61 -0.06 -4.38 3.61
C ILE A 61 -1.57 -4.39 3.78
N VAL A 62 -2.25 -5.18 2.96
CA VAL A 62 -3.68 -5.37 3.15
C VAL A 62 -3.88 -6.11 4.47
N ILE A 63 -4.94 -5.74 5.18
CA ILE A 63 -5.15 -6.09 6.58
C ILE A 63 -6.58 -6.61 6.75
N THR A 64 -6.70 -7.56 7.68
CA THR A 64 -7.90 -8.03 8.37
C THR A 64 -9.14 -8.21 7.50
N ASN A 65 -9.41 -9.47 7.15
CA ASN A 65 -10.76 -9.90 6.83
C ASN A 65 -11.67 -9.53 8.01
N VAL A 66 -12.59 -8.60 7.78
CA VAL A 66 -13.62 -8.22 8.76
C VAL A 66 -14.90 -9.01 8.58
N GLY A 67 -14.97 -9.84 7.53
CA GLY A 67 -16.03 -10.82 7.30
C GLY A 67 -15.77 -12.15 8.00
N GLN A 68 -16.82 -12.97 8.15
CA GLN A 68 -16.69 -14.32 8.70
C GLN A 68 -16.22 -15.31 7.62
N GLY A 69 -15.14 -16.04 7.88
CA GLY A 69 -14.69 -17.18 7.07
C GLY A 69 -13.36 -16.98 6.33
N SER A 70 -12.91 -17.99 5.59
CA SER A 70 -11.78 -17.89 4.66
C SER A 70 -12.21 -17.18 3.37
N MET A 71 -11.32 -16.38 2.78
CA MET A 71 -11.64 -15.56 1.62
C MET A 71 -10.69 -15.85 0.46
N GLU A 72 -11.28 -16.12 -0.71
CA GLU A 72 -10.57 -16.24 -1.99
C GLU A 72 -10.64 -14.88 -2.70
N CYS A 73 -9.49 -14.24 -2.90
CA CYS A 73 -9.41 -12.92 -3.51
C CYS A 73 -9.14 -13.04 -5.01
N ASN A 74 -10.15 -12.80 -5.83
CA ASN A 74 -9.99 -12.65 -7.28
C ASN A 74 -9.69 -11.19 -7.62
N THR A 75 -8.80 -10.97 -8.59
CA THR A 75 -8.46 -9.63 -9.08
C THR A 75 -9.01 -9.40 -10.47
N LEU A 76 -9.59 -8.22 -10.66
CA LEU A 76 -9.92 -7.67 -11.96
C LEU A 76 -9.04 -6.45 -12.19
N VAL A 77 -8.39 -6.39 -13.34
CA VAL A 77 -7.49 -5.33 -13.73
C VAL A 77 -8.02 -4.73 -15.03
N GLU A 78 -8.37 -3.46 -14.99
CA GLU A 78 -8.80 -2.68 -16.16
C GLU A 78 -7.89 -1.46 -16.30
N HIS A 79 -7.46 -1.18 -17.54
CA HIS A 79 -6.61 -0.03 -17.82
C HIS A 79 -6.96 0.59 -19.17
N MET A 80 -6.97 1.92 -19.25
CA MET A 80 -7.27 2.68 -20.46
C MET A 80 -6.01 3.08 -21.25
N VAL A 81 -4.83 2.84 -20.70
CA VAL A 81 -3.52 3.22 -21.25
C VAL A 81 -2.66 1.97 -21.40
N LYS A 82 -1.62 2.03 -22.23
CA LYS A 82 -0.61 0.96 -22.34
C LYS A 82 0.20 0.84 -21.05
N ILE A 83 -0.32 0.09 -20.09
CA ILE A 83 0.37 -0.27 -18.86
C ILE A 83 0.08 -1.73 -18.56
N GLU A 84 1.06 -2.43 -18.02
CA GLU A 84 0.89 -3.77 -17.47
C GLU A 84 0.80 -3.68 -15.96
N ILE A 85 -0.27 -4.25 -15.39
CA ILE A 85 -0.47 -4.30 -13.95
C ILE A 85 -0.53 -5.76 -13.53
N SER A 86 0.40 -6.17 -12.67
CA SER A 86 0.39 -7.48 -12.03
C SER A 86 0.07 -7.34 -10.55
N VAL A 87 -0.87 -8.14 -10.07
CA VAL A 87 -1.30 -8.14 -8.67
C VAL A 87 -0.99 -9.50 -8.07
N ILE A 88 -0.29 -9.50 -6.94
CA ILE A 88 0.10 -10.71 -6.20
C ILE A 88 -0.39 -10.58 -4.76
N PHE A 89 -1.12 -11.58 -4.29
CA PHE A 89 -1.44 -11.74 -2.88
C PHE A 89 -0.41 -12.65 -2.23
N GLU A 90 0.12 -12.23 -1.08
CA GLU A 90 1.12 -12.97 -0.32
C GLU A 90 0.63 -13.15 1.12
N GLU A 91 0.43 -14.38 1.57
CA GLU A 91 0.12 -14.62 2.99
C GLU A 91 1.37 -14.33 3.83
N ARG A 92 1.23 -13.45 4.85
CA ARG A 92 2.32 -13.14 5.77
C ARG A 92 2.28 -14.06 6.98
N VAL A 93 3.45 -14.28 7.56
CA VAL A 93 3.66 -15.05 8.80
C VAL A 93 2.76 -14.59 9.96
N THR A 94 2.30 -13.33 9.95
CA THR A 94 1.38 -12.77 10.94
C THR A 94 -0.10 -13.16 10.72
N GLY A 95 -0.41 -13.99 9.72
CA GLY A 95 -1.79 -14.34 9.31
C GLY A 95 -2.50 -13.24 8.51
N ASN A 96 -1.81 -12.15 8.17
CA ASN A 96 -2.37 -11.05 7.37
C ASN A 96 -2.01 -11.23 5.88
N MET A 97 -2.92 -10.86 4.98
CA MET A 97 -2.70 -10.95 3.53
C MET A 97 -1.98 -9.70 3.00
N GLY A 98 -0.74 -9.83 2.55
CA GLY A 98 -0.06 -8.79 1.79
C GLY A 98 -0.60 -8.66 0.38
N LEU A 99 -0.64 -7.44 -0.14
CA LEU A 99 -0.93 -7.16 -1.54
C LEU A 99 0.27 -6.47 -2.17
N ARG A 100 0.85 -7.08 -3.20
CA ARG A 100 1.93 -6.48 -3.97
C ARG A 100 1.44 -6.22 -5.38
N GLN A 101 1.52 -4.97 -5.79
CA GLN A 101 1.14 -4.54 -7.13
C GLN A 101 2.40 -4.08 -7.86
N LYS A 102 2.68 -4.68 -9.01
CA LYS A 102 3.73 -4.24 -9.92
C LYS A 102 3.07 -3.57 -11.11
N ILE A 103 3.43 -2.32 -11.37
CA ILE A 103 2.94 -1.54 -12.49
C ILE A 103 4.13 -1.28 -13.41
N VAL A 104 3.96 -1.59 -14.69
CA VAL A 104 4.99 -1.45 -15.72
C VAL A 104 4.38 -0.62 -16.85
N ASP A 105 5.12 0.39 -17.31
CA ASP A 105 4.81 1.12 -18.54
C ASP A 105 5.00 0.15 -19.70
N ALA A 106 3.96 -0.05 -20.51
CA ALA A 106 4.06 -0.93 -21.67
C ALA A 106 4.52 -0.07 -22.85
N ASP A 107 5.80 -0.18 -23.20
CA ASP A 107 6.42 0.54 -24.33
C ASP A 107 5.56 0.47 -25.62
#